data_AF-A0A662ALR0-F1
#
_entry.id   AF-A0A662ALR0-F1
#
_cell.length_a   1.000
_cell.length_b   1.000
_cell.length_c   1.000
_cell.angle_alpha   90.00
_cell.angle_beta   90.00
_cell.angle_gamma   90.00
#
_symmetry.space_group_name_H-M   'P 1'
#
loop_
_entity.id
_entity.type
_entity.pdbx_description
1 polymer ?
#
loop_
_entity_poly.entity_id
_entity_poly.type
_entity_poly.pdbx_seq_one_letter_code
_entity_poly.pdbx_strand_id
1 'polypeptide(L)'
;MKIITIATMIVCFLLMSATVFSECSESFSWLPNSEADLEKYIILHGQVDGIYHYETDVGNPELDEKGRCNGTVINLVCGNKYYFVAIAVNTAGDRSAYSDQAVVARAGAPSAPQDFKVE
;
A
#
# COMPACT_ATOMS: atom_id res chain seq x y z
N MET A 1 10.09 -31.87 32.55
CA MET A 1 9.71 -31.65 31.14
C MET A 1 8.67 -30.52 31.00
N LYS A 2 8.96 -29.33 31.55
CA LYS A 2 8.12 -28.11 31.46
C LYS A 2 8.99 -26.85 31.38
N ILE A 3 10.16 -26.86 32.02
CA ILE A 3 11.14 -25.75 32.02
C ILE A 3 11.85 -25.61 30.65
N ILE A 4 12.12 -26.72 29.96
CA ILE A 4 12.80 -26.71 28.64
C ILE A 4 11.92 -26.05 27.56
N THR A 5 10.60 -26.20 27.62
CA THR A 5 9.64 -25.64 26.65
C THR A 5 9.41 -24.13 26.84
N ILE A 6 9.52 -23.64 28.07
CA ILE A 6 9.41 -22.20 28.38
C ILE A 6 10.68 -21.46 27.95
N ALA A 7 11.85 -22.08 28.13
CA ALA A 7 13.12 -21.54 27.67
C ALA A 7 13.20 -21.41 26.14
N THR A 8 12.66 -22.37 25.38
CA THR A 8 12.61 -22.28 23.90
C THR A 8 11.62 -21.25 23.38
N MET A 9 10.46 -21.03 24.02
CA MET A 9 9.55 -19.93 23.62
C MET A 9 10.18 -18.55 23.84
N ILE A 10 10.90 -18.36 24.95
CA ILE A 10 11.56 -17.08 25.26
C ILE A 10 12.72 -16.79 24.30
N VAL A 11 13.49 -17.81 23.92
CA VAL A 11 14.58 -17.69 22.93
C VAL A 11 14.05 -17.39 21.52
N CYS A 12 12.92 -17.97 21.10
CA CYS A 12 12.29 -17.63 19.83
C CYS A 12 11.72 -16.20 19.80
N PHE A 13 11.25 -15.67 20.94
CA PHE A 13 10.78 -14.28 21.04
C PHE A 13 11.92 -13.26 21.00
N LEU A 14 13.13 -13.65 21.42
CA LEU A 14 14.34 -12.79 21.44
C LEU A 14 15.11 -12.73 20.10
N LEU A 15 14.79 -13.60 19.13
CA LEU A 15 15.43 -13.63 17.80
C LEU A 15 14.61 -12.92 16.71
N MET A 16 13.51 -12.27 17.09
CA MET A 16 12.66 -11.52 16.16
C MET A 16 13.26 -10.14 15.94
N SER A 17 14.34 -10.09 15.16
CA SER A 17 14.90 -8.85 14.64
C SER A 17 13.79 -8.11 13.90
N ALA A 18 13.27 -7.02 14.47
CA ALA A 18 12.33 -6.16 13.79
C ALA A 18 13.05 -5.51 12.61
N THR A 19 12.81 -6.00 11.40
CA THR A 19 13.20 -5.31 10.18
C THR A 19 12.39 -4.03 10.11
N VAL A 20 13.03 -2.89 10.40
CA VAL A 20 12.46 -1.57 10.18
C VAL A 20 12.45 -1.30 8.67
N PHE A 21 11.36 -1.66 8.00
CA PHE A 21 11.13 -1.20 6.64
C PHE A 21 10.71 0.27 6.69
N SER A 22 11.28 1.08 5.80
CA SER A 22 10.77 2.44 5.60
C SER A 22 9.43 2.34 4.90
N GLU A 23 8.37 2.74 5.59
CA GLU A 23 7.02 2.78 5.04
C GLU A 23 6.80 4.07 4.24
N CYS A 24 6.20 3.90 3.07
CA CYS A 24 5.81 4.93 2.14
C CYS A 24 4.30 4.85 1.90
N SER A 25 3.73 5.95 1.42
CA SER A 25 2.36 6.00 0.92
C SER A 25 2.32 6.70 -0.43
N GLU A 26 1.28 6.40 -1.20
CA GLU A 26 0.99 7.08 -2.45
C GLU A 26 -0.47 7.52 -2.50
N SER A 27 -0.67 8.77 -2.93
CA SER A 27 -1.98 9.36 -3.10
C SER A 27 -2.35 9.41 -4.58
N PHE A 28 -3.59 9.07 -4.86
CA PHE A 28 -4.17 8.99 -6.20
C PHE A 28 -5.38 9.91 -6.29
N SER A 29 -5.62 10.43 -7.49
CA SER A 29 -6.76 11.30 -7.79
C SER A 29 -7.37 10.94 -9.14
N TRP A 30 -8.67 10.73 -9.21
CA TRP A 30 -9.38 10.32 -10.43
C TRP A 30 -10.70 11.06 -10.60
N LEU A 31 -11.26 11.00 -11.82
CA LEU A 31 -12.60 11.49 -12.08
C LEU A 31 -13.61 10.42 -11.64
N PRO A 32 -14.74 10.80 -11.04
CA PRO A 32 -15.75 9.83 -10.60
C PRO A 32 -16.44 9.15 -11.79
N ASN A 33 -16.81 7.89 -11.59
CA ASN A 33 -17.82 7.17 -12.35
C ASN A 33 -19.20 7.86 -12.21
N SER A 34 -20.10 7.63 -13.17
CA SER A 34 -21.42 8.29 -13.26
C SER A 34 -22.60 7.34 -13.06
N GLU A 35 -22.31 6.06 -12.90
CA GLU A 35 -23.26 4.99 -12.65
C GLU A 35 -23.98 5.22 -11.30
N ALA A 36 -25.31 5.12 -11.30
CA ALA A 36 -26.12 5.40 -10.12
C ALA A 36 -25.97 4.34 -9.02
N ASP A 37 -25.57 3.12 -9.40
CA ASP A 37 -25.35 1.98 -8.52
C ASP A 37 -23.88 1.83 -8.10
N LEU A 38 -23.04 2.85 -8.29
CA LEU A 38 -21.66 2.88 -7.81
C LEU A 38 -21.62 2.80 -6.27
N GLU A 39 -20.92 1.81 -5.74
CA GLU A 39 -20.76 1.61 -4.30
C GLU A 39 -19.42 2.13 -3.79
N LYS A 40 -18.31 1.79 -4.45
CA LYS A 40 -16.95 2.13 -4.01
C LYS A 40 -15.89 1.95 -5.09
N TYR A 41 -14.66 2.36 -4.76
CA TYR A 41 -13.45 2.10 -5.53
C TYR A 41 -12.46 1.26 -4.72
N ILE A 42 -11.67 0.48 -5.43
CA ILE A 42 -10.55 -0.28 -4.89
C ILE A 42 -9.32 0.03 -5.73
N ILE A 43 -8.20 0.36 -5.09
CA ILE A 43 -6.90 0.50 -5.75
C ILE A 43 -6.15 -0.82 -5.60
N LEU A 44 -5.81 -1.44 -6.73
CA LEU A 44 -4.99 -2.65 -6.77
C LEU A 44 -3.55 -2.29 -7.11
N HIS A 45 -2.60 -2.99 -6.48
CA HIS A 45 -1.19 -2.75 -6.75
C HIS A 45 -0.30 -3.98 -6.63
N GLY A 46 0.90 -3.87 -7.21
CA GLY A 46 1.94 -4.88 -7.14
C GLY A 46 3.29 -4.35 -7.60
N GLN A 47 4.33 -5.18 -7.52
CA GLN A 47 5.69 -4.80 -7.91
C GLN A 47 6.10 -5.32 -9.30
N VAL A 48 5.20 -6.04 -9.96
CA VAL A 48 5.38 -6.57 -11.32
C VAL A 48 4.33 -5.94 -12.21
N ASP A 49 4.75 -5.49 -13.39
CA ASP A 49 3.88 -4.89 -14.38
C ASP A 49 2.72 -5.82 -14.75
N GLY A 50 1.48 -5.30 -14.71
CA GLY A 50 0.26 -6.07 -15.00
C GLY A 50 -0.15 -7.09 -13.93
N ILE A 51 0.53 -7.16 -12.78
CA ILE A 51 0.20 -8.08 -11.69
C ILE A 51 -0.09 -7.30 -10.40
N TYR A 52 -1.34 -7.35 -9.94
CA TYR A 52 -1.83 -6.57 -8.80
C TYR A 52 -2.37 -7.51 -7.69
N HIS A 53 -1.51 -7.97 -6.79
CA HIS A 53 -1.87 -8.92 -5.73
C HIS A 53 -2.51 -8.27 -4.49
N TYR A 54 -2.32 -6.96 -4.32
CA TYR A 54 -2.75 -6.23 -3.14
C TYR A 54 -3.90 -5.29 -3.50
N GLU A 55 -4.87 -5.17 -2.59
CA GLU A 55 -6.05 -4.32 -2.75
C GLU A 55 -6.15 -3.35 -1.57
N THR A 56 -6.47 -2.09 -1.87
CA THR A 56 -6.82 -1.07 -0.88
C THR A 56 -8.23 -0.58 -1.20
N ASP A 57 -9.18 -0.88 -0.33
CA ASP A 57 -10.52 -0.30 -0.38
C ASP A 57 -10.42 1.17 0.02
N VAL A 58 -10.80 2.06 -0.90
CA VAL A 58 -10.79 3.52 -0.68
C VAL A 58 -12.20 4.09 -0.58
N GLY A 59 -13.23 3.23 -0.54
CA GLY A 59 -14.64 3.62 -0.45
C GLY A 59 -15.12 4.41 -1.67
N ASN A 60 -16.18 5.19 -1.48
CA ASN A 60 -16.64 6.19 -2.44
C ASN A 60 -16.34 7.58 -1.86
N PRO A 61 -15.12 8.10 -2.06
CA PRO A 61 -14.69 9.32 -1.41
C PRO A 61 -15.48 10.52 -1.94
N GLU A 62 -15.76 11.48 -1.06
CA GLU A 62 -16.31 12.77 -1.46
C GLU A 62 -15.39 13.46 -2.48
N LEU A 63 -16.01 14.23 -3.38
CA LEU A 63 -15.27 14.97 -4.39
C LEU A 63 -14.55 16.16 -3.76
N ASP A 64 -13.30 16.38 -4.18
CA ASP A 64 -12.57 17.59 -3.82
C ASP A 64 -13.14 18.85 -4.52
N GLU A 65 -12.54 20.01 -4.24
CA GLU A 65 -12.93 21.30 -4.84
C GLU A 65 -12.85 21.33 -6.39
N LYS A 66 -12.17 20.34 -7.00
CA LYS A 66 -12.02 20.19 -8.45
C LYS A 66 -12.93 19.08 -9.01
N GLY A 67 -13.82 18.53 -8.19
CA GLY A 67 -14.75 17.47 -8.59
C GLY A 67 -14.08 16.10 -8.75
N ARG A 68 -12.98 15.82 -8.02
CA ARG A 68 -12.22 14.58 -8.14
C ARG A 68 -12.29 13.73 -6.88
N CYS A 69 -12.33 12.42 -7.07
CA CYS A 69 -12.12 11.46 -6.00
C CYS A 69 -10.62 11.39 -5.64
N ASN A 70 -10.32 11.13 -4.38
CA ASN A 70 -8.95 10.96 -3.90
C ASN A 70 -8.85 9.75 -2.96
N GLY A 71 -7.70 9.06 -2.99
CA GLY A 71 -7.45 7.86 -2.18
C GLY A 71 -5.96 7.68 -1.93
N THR A 72 -5.60 6.99 -0.84
CA THR A 72 -4.20 6.76 -0.46
C THR A 72 -3.95 5.28 -0.22
N VAL A 73 -2.87 4.76 -0.81
CA VAL A 73 -2.32 3.45 -0.49
C VAL A 73 -1.16 3.65 0.49
N ILE A 74 -1.22 2.99 1.64
CA ILE A 74 -0.21 3.07 2.71
C ILE A 74 0.57 1.75 2.83
N ASN A 75 1.53 1.68 3.75
CA ASN A 75 2.31 0.48 4.05
C ASN A 75 3.10 -0.05 2.84
N LEU A 76 3.46 0.83 1.90
CA LEU A 76 4.35 0.50 0.80
C LEU A 76 5.78 0.50 1.31
N VAL A 77 6.62 -0.42 0.83
CA VAL A 77 8.05 -0.36 1.13
C VAL A 77 8.71 0.70 0.24
N CYS A 78 9.33 1.73 0.84
CA CYS A 78 10.07 2.75 0.11
C CYS A 78 11.23 2.16 -0.70
N GLY A 79 11.61 2.79 -1.81
CA GLY A 79 12.68 2.29 -2.68
C GLY A 79 12.20 1.30 -3.75
N ASN A 80 10.98 0.75 -3.61
CA ASN A 80 10.42 -0.20 -4.56
C ASN A 80 9.64 0.50 -5.67
N LYS A 81 9.67 -0.10 -6.86
CA LYS A 81 8.75 0.24 -7.95
C LYS A 81 7.43 -0.49 -7.73
N TYR A 82 6.33 0.23 -7.90
CA TYR A 82 4.98 -0.30 -7.86
C TYR A 82 4.18 0.11 -9.09
N TYR A 83 3.21 -0.73 -9.41
CA TYR A 83 2.25 -0.58 -10.48
C TYR A 83 0.86 -0.58 -9.86
N PHE A 84 0.04 0.41 -10.22
CA PHE A 84 -1.28 0.64 -9.63
C PHE A 84 -2.35 0.75 -10.70
N VAL A 85 -3.51 0.17 -10.43
CA VAL A 85 -4.75 0.38 -11.17
C VAL A 85 -5.89 0.58 -10.19
N ALA A 86 -6.97 1.21 -10.63
CA ALA A 86 -8.22 1.30 -9.87
C ALA A 86 -9.33 0.50 -10.56
N ILE A 87 -10.27 0.02 -9.76
CA ILE A 87 -11.57 -0.49 -10.22
C ILE A 87 -12.70 0.21 -9.47
N ALA A 88 -13.86 0.30 -10.12
CA ALA A 88 -15.12 0.60 -9.47
C ALA A 88 -15.85 -0.71 -9.10
N VAL A 89 -16.64 -0.65 -8.03
CA VAL A 89 -17.51 -1.72 -7.58
C VAL A 89 -18.92 -1.17 -7.44
N ASN A 90 -19.91 -1.86 -8.01
CA ASN A 90 -21.31 -1.48 -7.87
C ASN A 90 -21.97 -2.13 -6.64
N THR A 91 -23.21 -1.75 -6.33
CA THR A 91 -23.98 -2.28 -5.19
C THR A 91 -24.33 -3.77 -5.28
N ALA A 92 -24.12 -4.41 -6.43
CA ALA A 92 -24.24 -5.86 -6.60
C ALA A 92 -22.91 -6.60 -6.29
N GLY A 93 -21.81 -5.86 -6.11
CA GLY A 93 -20.47 -6.40 -5.91
C GLY A 93 -19.69 -6.68 -7.20
N ASP A 94 -20.23 -6.32 -8.36
CA ASP A 94 -19.55 -6.47 -9.64
C ASP A 94 -18.42 -5.45 -9.79
N ARG A 95 -17.31 -5.89 -10.39
CA ARG A 95 -16.10 -5.09 -10.59
C ARG A 95 -16.00 -4.61 -12.03
N SER A 96 -15.60 -3.35 -12.23
CA SER A 96 -15.26 -2.82 -13.55
C SER A 96 -13.98 -3.45 -14.12
N ALA A 97 -13.66 -3.11 -15.37
CA ALA A 97 -12.30 -3.25 -15.89
C ALA A 97 -11.31 -2.35 -15.12
N TYR A 98 -10.01 -2.65 -15.24
CA TYR A 98 -8.94 -1.80 -14.70
C TYR A 98 -8.91 -0.43 -15.37
N SER A 99 -8.58 0.59 -14.59
CA SER A 99 -8.12 1.89 -15.12
C SER A 99 -6.83 1.74 -15.93
N ASP A 100 -6.39 2.85 -16.52
CA ASP A 100 -5.00 2.97 -16.95
C ASP A 100 -4.04 2.75 -15.76
N GLN A 101 -2.91 2.11 -16.05
CA GLN A 101 -1.91 1.79 -15.04
C GLN A 101 -1.04 3.02 -14.72
N ALA A 102 -0.93 3.33 -13.44
CA ALA A 102 0.05 4.27 -12.91
C ALA A 102 1.31 3.52 -12.44
N VAL A 103 2.48 4.10 -12.68
CA VAL A 103 3.77 3.54 -12.24
C VAL A 103 4.43 4.51 -11.29
N VAL A 104 4.81 4.02 -10.11
CA VAL A 104 5.51 4.82 -9.10
C VAL A 104 6.82 4.15 -8.72
N ALA A 105 7.89 4.94 -8.73
CA ALA A 105 9.20 4.53 -8.21
C ALA A 105 9.74 5.66 -7.34
N ARG A 106 9.74 5.47 -6.01
CA ARG A 106 10.44 6.37 -5.10
C ARG A 106 11.82 5.83 -4.76
N ALA A 107 12.81 6.70 -4.67
CA ALA A 107 14.07 6.38 -4.03
C ALA A 107 13.83 6.06 -2.54
N GLY A 108 14.55 5.08 -2.01
CA GLY A 108 14.57 4.83 -0.56
C GLY A 108 15.17 6.01 0.19
N ALA A 109 14.87 6.11 1.49
CA ALA A 109 15.56 7.07 2.35
C ALA A 109 17.09 6.80 2.30
N PRO A 110 17.95 7.84 2.31
CA PRO A 110 19.39 7.64 2.44
C PRO A 110 19.73 6.85 3.70
N SER A 111 20.77 6.01 3.62
CA SER A 111 21.33 5.36 4.81
C SER A 111 21.92 6.40 5.76
N ALA A 112 21.85 6.15 7.08
CA ALA A 112 22.46 7.02 8.07
C ALA A 112 23.96 7.21 7.81
N PRO A 113 24.53 8.39 8.10
CA PRO A 113 25.98 8.60 8.04
C PRO A 113 26.71 7.56 8.88
N GLN A 114 27.75 6.96 8.31
CA GLN A 114 28.62 6.02 9.01
C GLN A 114 29.78 6.80 9.67
N ASP A 115 30.27 6.33 10.82
CA ASP A 115 31.41 6.93 11.56
C ASP A 115 31.24 8.42 11.94
N PHE A 116 30.02 8.83 12.30
CA PHE A 116 29.75 10.21 12.72
C PHE A 116 30.38 10.51 14.09
N LYS A 117 31.43 11.34 14.12
CA LYS A 117 32.18 11.72 15.33
C LYS A 117 32.61 13.19 15.32
N VAL A 118 32.81 13.75 16.51
CA VAL A 118 33.38 15.09 16.73
C VAL A 118 34.91 14.99 16.64
N GLU A 119 35.54 15.97 15.97
CA GLU A 119 37.00 16.11 15.87
C GLU A 119 37.63 16.73 17.13
#